data_AF-A0A529X8R5-F1
#
_entry.id   AF-A0A529X8R5-F1
#
_cell.length_a   1.000
_cell.length_b   1.000
_cell.length_c   1.000
_cell.angle_alpha   90.00
_cell.angle_beta   90.00
_cell.angle_gamma   90.00
#
_symmetry.space_group_name_H-M   'P 1'
#
loop_
_entity.id
_entity.type
_entity.pdbx_description
1 polymer ?
#
loop_
_entity_poly.entity_id
_entity_poly.type
_entity_poly.pdbx_seq_one_letter_code
_entity_poly.pdbx_strand_id
1 'polypeptide(L)'
;QMVHFLTGRRMPIFTNSFPIAEHLLKHSKNTVMLSGGTIYREQNIILSPFDNDVTRNFYARRMFMGAQGLGPLGLMEGDPLLIQAEQKLIDQADELVVLVDSSKFRMRSSLILCGLSRIATVITDDG
;
A
#
# COMPACT_ATOMS: atom_id res chain seq x y z
N GLN A 1 5.97 9.70 -8.30
CA GLN A 1 5.21 8.54 -7.76
C GLN A 1 5.45 7.32 -8.63
N MET A 2 5.49 6.12 -8.04
CA MET A 2 5.81 4.84 -8.72
C MET A 2 4.87 4.50 -9.90
N VAL A 3 3.62 4.97 -9.87
CA VAL A 3 2.57 4.63 -10.85
C VAL A 3 2.96 4.90 -12.32
N HIS A 4 3.77 5.93 -12.58
CA HIS A 4 4.22 6.25 -13.94
C HIS A 4 5.07 5.13 -14.56
N PHE A 5 5.87 4.43 -13.76
CA PHE A 5 6.68 3.31 -14.21
C PHE A 5 5.85 2.05 -14.52
N LEU A 6 4.60 2.00 -14.04
CA LEU A 6 3.66 0.91 -14.33
C LEU A 6 2.85 1.17 -15.61
N THR A 7 2.84 2.39 -16.13
CA THR A 7 1.97 2.80 -17.24
C THR A 7 2.28 2.05 -18.54
N GLY A 8 3.57 1.82 -18.84
CA GLY A 8 4.02 1.07 -20.02
C GLY A 8 3.99 -0.45 -19.87
N ARG A 9 3.53 -0.97 -18.71
CA ARG A 9 3.45 -2.42 -18.44
C ARG A 9 2.08 -2.97 -18.84
N ARG A 10 1.98 -4.31 -18.79
CA ARG A 10 0.73 -5.06 -18.93
C ARG A 10 0.68 -6.15 -17.87
N MET A 11 0.08 -5.83 -16.74
CA MET A 11 -0.04 -6.75 -15.61
C MET A 11 -1.32 -6.48 -14.82
N PRO A 12 -1.79 -7.47 -14.05
CA PRO A 12 -2.82 -7.24 -13.04
C PRO A 12 -2.23 -6.39 -11.90
N ILE A 13 -2.97 -5.36 -11.50
CA ILE A 13 -2.63 -4.46 -10.40
C ILE A 13 -3.85 -4.39 -9.50
N PHE A 14 -3.67 -4.72 -8.22
CA PHE A 14 -4.65 -4.43 -7.19
C PHE A 14 -4.22 -3.17 -6.45
N THR A 15 -5.13 -2.22 -6.24
CA THR A 15 -4.85 -0.99 -5.49
C THR A 15 -6.06 -0.55 -4.69
N ASN A 16 -5.83 -0.09 -3.47
CA ASN A 16 -6.81 0.67 -2.69
C ASN A 16 -6.63 2.19 -2.86
N SER A 17 -5.62 2.66 -3.61
CA SER A 17 -5.37 4.07 -3.85
C SER A 17 -6.18 4.57 -5.05
N PHE A 18 -7.04 5.56 -4.81
CA PHE A 18 -7.85 6.17 -5.86
C PHE A 18 -6.99 6.89 -6.93
N PRO A 19 -5.97 7.71 -6.57
CA PRO A 19 -5.09 8.36 -7.56
C PRO A 19 -4.33 7.37 -8.45
N ILE A 20 -3.86 6.24 -7.87
CA ILE A 20 -3.17 5.20 -8.65
C ILE A 20 -4.14 4.56 -9.64
N ALA A 21 -5.35 4.21 -9.17
CA ALA A 21 -6.37 3.61 -10.03
C ALA A 21 -6.77 4.55 -11.17
N GLU A 22 -7.02 5.82 -10.86
CA GLU A 22 -7.39 6.84 -11.82
C GLU A 22 -6.30 7.01 -12.89
N HIS A 23 -5.03 7.13 -12.47
CA HIS A 23 -3.90 7.28 -13.39
C HIS A 23 -3.77 6.06 -14.32
N LEU A 24 -3.83 4.84 -13.76
CA LEU A 24 -3.69 3.62 -14.54
C LEU A 24 -4.85 3.41 -15.51
N LEU A 25 -6.07 3.78 -15.11
CA LEU A 25 -7.26 3.74 -15.96
C LEU A 25 -7.11 4.67 -17.17
N LYS A 26 -6.60 5.89 -16.96
CA LYS A 26 -6.46 6.89 -18.02
C LYS A 26 -5.28 6.63 -18.96
N HIS A 27 -4.20 6.03 -18.45
CA HIS A 27 -2.91 6.07 -19.16
C HIS A 27 -2.32 4.70 -19.49
N SER A 28 -2.88 3.59 -18.99
CA SER A 28 -2.28 2.26 -19.15
C SER A 28 -3.23 1.22 -19.77
N LYS A 29 -2.66 0.07 -20.15
CA LYS A 29 -3.41 -1.13 -20.55
C LYS A 29 -3.38 -2.22 -19.47
N ASN A 30 -3.06 -1.85 -18.23
CA ASN A 30 -3.05 -2.79 -17.12
C ASN A 30 -4.48 -3.19 -16.75
N THR A 31 -4.63 -4.40 -16.23
CA THR A 31 -5.88 -4.81 -15.58
C THR A 31 -5.85 -4.29 -14.16
N VAL A 32 -6.74 -3.36 -13.82
CA VAL A 32 -6.78 -2.74 -12.49
C VAL A 32 -7.95 -3.30 -11.70
N MET A 33 -7.65 -3.88 -10.53
CA MET A 33 -8.61 -4.34 -9.54
C MET A 33 -8.57 -3.41 -8.33
N LEU A 34 -9.73 -3.17 -7.73
CA LEU A 34 -9.91 -2.28 -6.59
C LEU A 34 -10.44 -3.08 -5.40
N SER A 35 -10.11 -2.65 -4.18
CA SER A 35 -10.72 -3.14 -2.94
C SER A 35 -12.24 -2.98 -2.91
N GLY A 36 -12.78 -2.01 -3.65
CA GLY A 36 -14.19 -1.66 -3.63
C GLY A 36 -14.61 -0.99 -2.31
N GLY A 37 -15.85 -0.52 -2.23
CA GLY A 37 -16.38 0.16 -1.04
C GLY A 37 -16.39 1.68 -1.15
N THR A 38 -16.12 2.36 -0.05
CA THR A 38 -16.26 3.81 0.09
C THR A 38 -14.95 4.54 -0.26
N ILE A 39 -15.05 5.68 -0.94
CA ILE A 39 -13.91 6.58 -1.18
C ILE A 39 -13.74 7.51 0.02
N TYR A 40 -12.58 7.41 0.66
CA TYR A 40 -12.16 8.31 1.75
C TYR A 40 -11.27 9.39 1.17
N ARG A 41 -11.84 10.59 1.01
CA ARG A 41 -11.24 11.69 0.23
C ARG A 41 -9.96 12.24 0.85
N GLU A 42 -9.87 12.28 2.18
CA GLU A 42 -8.71 12.85 2.88
C GLU A 42 -7.46 11.97 2.66
N GLN A 43 -7.61 10.66 2.80
CA GLN A 43 -6.55 9.67 2.63
C GLN A 43 -6.35 9.27 1.15
N ASN A 44 -7.30 9.62 0.27
CA ASN A 44 -7.34 9.23 -1.13
C ASN A 44 -7.35 7.70 -1.36
N ILE A 45 -8.07 6.98 -0.50
CA ILE A 45 -8.20 5.51 -0.58
C ILE A 45 -9.65 5.08 -0.85
N ILE A 46 -9.77 3.85 -1.32
CA ILE A 46 -11.01 3.09 -1.45
C ILE A 46 -10.93 1.97 -0.40
N LEU A 47 -11.91 1.92 0.50
CA LEU A 47 -11.94 0.92 1.55
C LEU A 47 -13.34 0.34 1.68
N SER A 48 -13.42 -0.98 1.65
CA SER A 48 -14.64 -1.70 1.94
C SER A 48 -14.84 -1.81 3.46
N PRO A 49 -16.05 -1.51 3.97
CA PRO A 49 -16.37 -1.67 5.38
C PRO A 49 -16.57 -3.13 5.79
N PHE A 50 -16.60 -4.06 4.82
CA PHE A 50 -16.83 -5.48 5.07
C PHE A 50 -15.52 -6.24 5.22
N ASP A 51 -15.44 -7.15 6.20
CA ASP A 51 -14.23 -7.97 6.40
C ASP A 51 -14.06 -9.05 5.34
N ASN A 52 -15.16 -9.52 4.74
CA ASN A 52 -15.19 -10.52 3.66
C ASN A 52 -15.27 -9.88 2.27
N ASP A 53 -14.53 -8.80 2.05
CA ASP A 53 -14.50 -8.13 0.75
C ASP A 53 -13.59 -8.86 -0.26
N VAL A 54 -13.48 -8.29 -1.46
CA VAL A 54 -12.70 -8.87 -2.56
C VAL A 54 -11.21 -8.99 -2.28
N THR A 55 -10.67 -8.29 -1.28
CA THR A 55 -9.24 -8.37 -0.91
C THR A 55 -8.82 -9.78 -0.52
N ARG A 56 -9.72 -10.56 0.11
CA ARG A 56 -9.44 -11.95 0.51
C ARG A 56 -9.29 -12.94 -0.65
N ASN A 57 -9.86 -12.60 -1.80
CA ASN A 57 -9.83 -13.45 -3.00
C ASN A 57 -8.69 -13.07 -3.94
N PHE A 58 -7.83 -12.16 -3.51
CA PHE A 58 -6.72 -11.65 -4.29
C PHE A 58 -5.42 -11.97 -3.58
N TYR A 59 -4.40 -12.37 -4.35
CA TYR A 59 -3.06 -12.59 -3.82
C TYR A 59 -2.04 -12.02 -4.81
N ALA A 60 -1.09 -11.24 -4.32
CA ALA A 60 -0.05 -10.61 -5.12
C ALA A 60 1.33 -11.20 -4.84
N ARG A 61 2.19 -11.19 -5.84
CA ARG A 61 3.61 -11.46 -5.62
C ARG A 61 4.27 -10.36 -4.78
N ARG A 62 3.89 -9.10 -5.01
CA ARG A 62 4.50 -7.92 -4.37
C ARG A 62 3.45 -6.90 -3.98
N MET A 63 3.54 -6.43 -2.75
CA MET A 63 2.85 -5.24 -2.26
C MET A 63 3.86 -4.11 -2.07
N PHE A 64 3.50 -2.92 -2.53
CA PHE A 64 4.32 -1.72 -2.36
C PHE A 64 3.53 -0.70 -1.54
N MET A 65 4.15 -0.14 -0.50
CA MET A 65 3.50 0.88 0.33
C MET A 65 4.50 1.90 0.87
N GLY A 66 3.98 3.07 1.25
CA GLY A 66 4.71 4.06 2.03
C GLY A 66 4.65 3.75 3.53
N ALA A 67 5.19 4.66 4.35
CA ALA A 67 4.96 4.64 5.79
C ALA A 67 5.11 6.03 6.40
N GLN A 68 4.43 6.27 7.52
CA GLN A 68 4.68 7.45 8.37
C GLN A 68 6.01 7.33 9.14
N GLY A 69 6.42 6.12 9.49
CA GLY A 69 7.69 5.85 10.17
C GLY A 69 8.12 4.39 10.07
N LEU A 70 9.42 4.15 10.20
CA LEU A 70 10.00 2.82 10.24
C LEU A 70 11.07 2.76 11.34
N GLY A 71 10.89 1.88 12.32
CA GLY A 71 11.81 1.80 13.46
C GLY A 71 11.90 0.40 14.05
N PRO A 72 12.57 0.23 15.21
CA PRO A 72 12.78 -1.07 15.83
C PRO A 72 11.50 -1.85 16.15
N LEU A 73 10.38 -1.16 16.35
CA LEU A 73 9.07 -1.77 16.61
C LEU A 73 8.36 -2.24 15.32
N GLY A 74 8.81 -1.79 14.14
CA GLY A 74 8.19 -2.13 12.87
C GLY A 74 7.81 -0.91 12.02
N LEU A 75 6.94 -1.19 11.05
CA LEU A 75 6.34 -0.21 10.16
C LEU A 75 5.20 0.51 10.89
N MET A 76 5.15 1.83 10.78
CA MET A 76 4.22 2.67 11.55
C MET A 76 3.44 3.61 10.64
N GLU A 77 2.19 3.87 11.02
CA GLU A 77 1.28 4.76 10.30
C GLU A 77 0.67 5.84 11.19
N GLY A 78 0.22 6.92 10.59
CA GLY A 78 -0.36 8.08 11.29
C GLY A 78 -1.87 8.03 11.46
N ASP A 79 -2.56 7.22 10.66
CA ASP A 79 -4.01 7.21 10.54
C ASP A 79 -4.55 5.77 10.75
N PRO A 80 -5.46 5.55 11.73
CA PRO A 80 -6.10 4.26 11.94
C PRO A 80 -6.81 3.69 10.71
N LEU A 81 -7.31 4.56 9.83
CA LEU A 81 -7.98 4.15 8.60
C LEU A 81 -6.99 3.57 7.58
N LEU A 82 -5.78 4.14 7.50
CA LEU A 82 -4.69 3.59 6.68
C LEU A 82 -4.24 2.24 7.22
N ILE A 83 -4.05 2.13 8.55
CA ILE A 83 -3.76 0.85 9.21
C ILE A 83 -4.79 -0.20 8.80
N GLN A 84 -6.08 0.12 8.89
CA GLN A 84 -7.15 -0.83 8.53
C GLN A 84 -7.08 -1.25 7.06
N ALA A 85 -6.83 -0.30 6.16
CA ALA A 85 -6.75 -0.58 4.73
C ALA A 85 -5.54 -1.43 4.35
N GLU A 86 -4.39 -1.17 4.97
CA GLU A 86 -3.13 -1.86 4.69
C GLU A 86 -3.08 -3.24 5.36
N GLN A 87 -3.62 -3.37 6.57
CA GLN A 87 -3.69 -4.65 7.27
C GLN A 87 -4.49 -5.69 6.48
N LYS A 88 -5.54 -5.27 5.76
CA LYS A 88 -6.31 -6.15 4.87
C LYS A 88 -5.49 -6.70 3.70
N LEU A 89 -4.45 -5.99 3.28
CA LEU A 89 -3.63 -6.33 2.11
C LEU A 89 -2.31 -6.99 2.47
N ILE A 90 -1.79 -6.71 3.68
CA ILE A 90 -0.44 -7.08 4.05
C ILE A 90 -0.23 -8.59 4.04
N ASP A 91 -1.24 -9.39 4.36
CA ASP A 91 -1.14 -10.85 4.34
C ASP A 91 -1.52 -11.47 2.98
N GLN A 92 -1.93 -10.63 2.02
CA GLN A 92 -2.30 -11.02 0.65
C GLN A 92 -1.15 -10.83 -0.34
N ALA A 93 0.10 -10.84 0.13
CA ALA A 93 1.26 -10.78 -0.74
C ALA A 93 2.45 -11.61 -0.23
N ASP A 94 3.27 -12.14 -1.14
CA ASP A 94 4.52 -12.79 -0.75
C ASP A 94 5.49 -11.76 -0.16
N GLU A 95 5.80 -10.72 -0.93
CA GLU A 95 6.82 -9.73 -0.62
C GLU A 95 6.19 -8.36 -0.28
N LEU A 96 6.43 -7.87 0.93
CA LEU A 96 6.14 -6.49 1.30
C LEU A 96 7.37 -5.60 1.01
N VAL A 97 7.22 -4.65 0.10
CA VAL A 97 8.23 -3.67 -0.28
C VAL A 97 7.82 -2.29 0.24
N VAL A 98 8.61 -1.75 1.16
CA VAL A 98 8.38 -0.46 1.79
C VAL A 98 9.20 0.62 1.08
N LEU A 99 8.56 1.71 0.68
CA LEU A 99 9.15 2.86 0.00
C LEU A 99 9.11 4.07 0.94
N VAL A 100 10.24 4.42 1.56
CA VAL A 100 10.31 5.51 2.55
C VAL A 100 11.55 6.34 2.36
N ASP A 101 11.44 7.66 2.53
CA ASP A 101 12.61 8.53 2.62
C ASP A 101 13.38 8.31 3.94
N SER A 102 14.66 8.67 3.97
CA SER A 102 15.54 8.42 5.11
C SER A 102 15.12 9.17 6.38
N SER A 103 14.29 10.21 6.26
CA SER A 103 13.74 10.93 7.42
C SER A 103 12.76 10.06 8.21
N LYS A 104 12.09 9.09 7.56
CA LYS A 104 11.11 8.18 8.19
C LYS A 104 11.73 7.23 9.21
N PHE A 105 13.04 7.01 9.20
CA PHE A 105 13.74 6.22 10.23
C PHE A 105 13.86 6.97 11.57
N ARG A 106 13.73 8.30 11.56
CA ARG A 106 13.77 9.14 12.78
C ARG A 106 12.37 9.51 13.27
N MET A 107 11.36 9.30 12.44
CA MET A 107 9.97 9.58 12.76
C MET A 107 9.39 8.45 13.62
N ARG A 108 8.58 8.82 14.60
CA ARG A 108 7.78 7.88 15.38
C ARG A 108 6.31 8.18 15.13
N SER A 109 5.52 7.14 14.94
CA SER A 109 4.07 7.22 15.02
C SER A 109 3.54 6.36 16.16
N SER A 110 2.34 6.67 16.63
CA SER A 110 1.69 5.96 17.74
C SER A 110 1.05 4.63 17.30
N LEU A 111 0.91 4.37 16.00
CA LEU A 111 0.26 3.17 15.47
C LEU A 111 1.26 2.30 14.72
N ILE A 112 1.36 1.04 15.14
CA ILE A 112 2.20 0.02 14.49
C ILE A 112 1.33 -0.78 13.55
N LEU A 113 1.74 -0.91 12.29
CA LEU A 113 1.09 -1.75 11.29
C LEU A 113 1.57 -3.20 11.39
N CYS A 114 2.89 -3.39 11.24
CA CYS A 114 3.48 -4.72 11.27
C CYS A 114 4.92 -4.70 11.77
N GLY A 115 5.39 -5.85 12.26
CA GLY A 115 6.79 -6.02 12.66
C GLY A 115 7.74 -6.11 11.46
N LEU A 116 9.02 -5.84 11.70
CA LEU A 116 10.06 -5.85 10.67
C LEU A 116 10.18 -7.18 9.92
N SER A 117 9.85 -8.31 10.57
CA SER A 117 9.87 -9.64 9.95
C SER A 117 8.89 -9.81 8.78
N ARG A 118 7.86 -8.96 8.69
CA ARG A 118 6.93 -8.96 7.56
C ARG A 118 7.50 -8.26 6.32
N ILE A 119 8.46 -7.35 6.50
CA ILE A 119 9.02 -6.53 5.44
C ILE A 119 10.09 -7.32 4.68
N ALA A 120 9.88 -7.51 3.39
CA ALA A 120 10.83 -8.21 2.53
C ALA A 120 11.93 -7.28 2.01
N THR A 121 11.61 -6.01 1.73
CA THR A 121 12.57 -5.04 1.21
C THR A 121 12.18 -3.64 1.64
N VAL A 122 13.17 -2.82 1.98
CA VAL A 122 13.02 -1.38 2.19
C VAL A 122 13.80 -0.68 1.09
N ILE A 123 13.17 0.31 0.45
CA ILE A 123 13.78 1.18 -0.55
C ILE A 123 13.76 2.59 0.03
N THR A 124 14.94 3.20 0.13
CA THR A 124 15.13 4.56 0.63
C THR A 124 16.01 5.38 -0.30
N ASP A 125 15.97 6.70 -0.16
CA ASP A 125 16.68 7.65 -1.01
C ASP A 125 18.18 7.74 -0.71
N ASP A 126 18.59 7.38 0.51
CA ASP A 126 20.01 7.37 0.93
C ASP A 126 20.73 6.02 0.72
N GLY A 127 20.10 5.05 0.03
CA GLY A 127 20.65 3.72 -0.26
C GLY A 127 20.06 2.62 0.60
#